data_AF-A0A0K8QSS5-F1
#
_entry.id   AF-A0A0K8QSS5-F1
#
_cell.length_a   1.000
_cell.length_b   1.000
_cell.length_c   1.000
_cell.angle_alpha   90.00
_cell.angle_beta   90.00
_cell.angle_gamma   90.00
#
_symmetry.space_group_name_H-M   'P 1'
#
loop_
_entity.id
_entity.type
_entity.pdbx_description
1 polymer ?
#
loop_
_entity_poly.entity_id
_entity_poly.type
_entity_poly.pdbx_seq_one_letter_code
_entity_poly.pdbx_strand_id
1 'polypeptide(L)'
;MMKPMRTLMFALTLLFVAGSLNANNNNIRRIGQYLVTYLDTNSYETVFIEPDEVIRAMFAEKLDSMVHNLYYSNVFLADSSEFDFTIPANMQVSDSLIIARLQSLPSEVPLSFNKVVRDFIEMYTYRKRGQVEMMLGRAAFYFPIFEEIFDKYNLPHELKYLSIIESALNPVATSRVGAVGLWQFMYGTAKYLNMDVSTFIDERRDVLKATDAAARYLKQLYDIYGDWHLVIAAYNCGPGNVNKAIRRSGGKTDYWQVYYALPRETRGYVPAYIAATYVMNYHKEHQLVPRLPEIPIATDTLMINDYLNLKQVADNLDLDLSLLREMNPMYRRDVIPATEEKSYPLRIPLEQVSAFIDNSEQIFSHEREAHFPDNSLVAPKTTSSGGGSYAPADIKGKTRITYTVKSGDNPGYIARWYNVDLRDLRAWNNLNRNLIRVGQKLTIYVPEDKKDHYERINLLSFSAKQEMVGQPVPTNAIASQSASASNASDNTPSQSQEGEFEYYTVKNGDNLWSIAQKYPGISNSDIMRLNNISNVRNLKVGQKLKIRPKS
;
A
#
# COMPACT_ATOMS: atom_id res chain seq x y z
N MET A 1 -20.20 -38.66 -39.34
CA MET A 1 -19.20 -39.09 -38.32
C MET A 1 -18.68 -37.85 -37.61
N MET A 2 -19.15 -37.61 -36.39
CA MET A 2 -18.66 -36.55 -35.51
C MET A 2 -17.21 -36.86 -35.10
N LYS A 3 -16.29 -35.90 -35.28
CA LYS A 3 -14.97 -35.94 -34.62
C LYS A 3 -15.20 -35.76 -33.11
N PRO A 4 -14.55 -36.55 -32.23
CA PRO A 4 -14.75 -36.41 -30.80
C PRO A 4 -14.14 -35.08 -30.32
N MET A 5 -14.92 -34.33 -29.54
CA MET A 5 -14.42 -33.22 -28.72
C MET A 5 -13.37 -33.78 -27.77
N ARG A 6 -12.12 -33.35 -27.92
CA ARG A 6 -11.06 -33.63 -26.95
C ARG A 6 -11.25 -32.71 -25.75
N THR A 7 -11.51 -33.30 -24.60
CA THR A 7 -11.56 -32.61 -23.31
C THR A 7 -10.18 -32.03 -22.99
N LEU A 8 -10.06 -30.71 -23.01
CA LEU A 8 -8.82 -29.97 -22.81
C LEU A 8 -8.61 -29.78 -21.30
N MET A 9 -7.63 -30.45 -20.70
CA MET A 9 -7.26 -30.25 -19.29
C MET A 9 -5.86 -29.62 -19.25
N PHE A 10 -5.77 -28.32 -18.92
CA PHE A 10 -4.50 -27.61 -18.83
C PHE A 10 -3.88 -27.77 -17.44
N ALA A 11 -2.67 -28.33 -17.36
CA ALA A 11 -1.79 -28.15 -16.21
C ALA A 11 -0.79 -27.03 -16.55
N LEU A 12 -0.92 -25.87 -15.90
CA LEU A 12 -0.09 -24.70 -16.16
C LEU A 12 1.03 -24.61 -15.09
N THR A 13 2.27 -24.92 -15.47
CA THR A 13 3.43 -24.75 -14.58
C THR A 13 4.22 -23.52 -15.03
N LEU A 14 4.25 -22.46 -14.22
CA LEU A 14 5.06 -21.27 -14.48
C LEU A 14 6.54 -21.57 -14.19
N LEU A 15 7.42 -21.52 -15.20
CA LEU A 15 8.87 -21.44 -14.99
C LEU A 15 9.38 -20.05 -15.43
N PHE A 16 9.91 -19.27 -14.50
CA PHE A 16 10.67 -18.06 -14.81
C PHE A 16 12.16 -18.42 -14.96
N VAL A 17 12.69 -18.36 -16.18
CA VAL A 17 14.14 -18.42 -16.41
C VAL A 17 14.67 -16.99 -16.56
N ALA A 18 15.34 -16.48 -15.54
CA ALA A 18 16.07 -15.22 -15.60
C ALA A 18 17.42 -15.44 -16.30
N GLY A 19 17.42 -15.40 -17.63
CA GLY A 19 18.64 -15.40 -18.45
C GLY A 19 18.98 -13.99 -18.94
N SER A 20 20.19 -13.52 -18.67
CA SER A 20 20.76 -12.29 -19.24
C SER A 20 20.79 -12.38 -20.78
N LEU A 21 19.97 -11.58 -21.47
CA LEU A 21 19.90 -11.55 -22.94
C LEU A 21 20.43 -10.22 -23.49
N ASN A 22 21.47 -10.32 -24.31
CA ASN A 22 22.10 -9.22 -25.03
C ASN A 22 21.11 -8.47 -25.93
N ALA A 23 21.31 -7.15 -26.01
CA ALA A 23 20.53 -6.20 -26.77
C ALA A 23 20.70 -6.40 -28.29
N ASN A 24 19.72 -7.06 -28.91
CA ASN A 24 19.37 -6.90 -30.32
C ASN A 24 17.90 -6.47 -30.36
N ASN A 25 17.55 -5.50 -31.22
CA ASN A 25 16.24 -4.81 -31.25
C ASN A 25 15.02 -5.76 -31.38
N ASN A 26 15.19 -7.01 -31.81
CA ASN A 26 14.11 -8.00 -31.90
C ASN A 26 13.78 -8.70 -30.56
N ASN A 27 14.64 -8.59 -29.54
CA ASN A 27 14.47 -9.28 -28.25
C ASN A 27 13.57 -8.52 -27.26
N ILE A 28 13.19 -7.27 -27.55
CA ILE A 28 12.34 -6.44 -26.67
C ILE A 28 10.86 -6.93 -26.67
N ARG A 29 10.49 -7.79 -27.63
CA ARG A 29 9.12 -8.29 -27.84
C ARG A 29 8.81 -9.62 -27.16
N ARG A 30 9.73 -10.31 -26.46
CA ARG A 30 9.46 -11.66 -25.91
C ARG A 30 9.66 -11.69 -24.39
N ILE A 31 8.66 -12.15 -23.63
CA ILE A 31 8.63 -12.01 -22.15
C ILE A 31 8.53 -13.35 -21.38
N GLY A 32 8.17 -14.46 -22.01
CA GLY A 32 8.13 -15.76 -21.32
C GLY A 32 7.84 -16.93 -22.25
N GLN A 33 8.25 -18.14 -21.83
CA GLN A 33 8.03 -19.41 -22.50
C GLN A 33 7.23 -20.34 -21.56
N TYR A 34 6.17 -20.97 -22.07
CA TYR A 34 5.51 -22.08 -21.38
C TYR A 34 5.69 -23.34 -22.20
N LEU A 35 6.02 -24.46 -21.55
CA LEU A 35 5.83 -25.78 -22.13
C LEU A 35 4.37 -26.17 -21.93
N VAL A 36 3.60 -26.25 -23.02
CA VAL A 36 2.30 -26.90 -23.02
C VAL A 36 2.53 -28.38 -23.28
N THR A 37 2.27 -29.22 -22.28
CA THR A 37 2.40 -30.68 -22.41
C THR A 37 1.05 -31.28 -22.81
N TYR A 38 1.01 -31.92 -23.96
CA TYR A 38 -0.18 -32.63 -24.44
C TYR A 38 -0.20 -34.05 -23.84
N LEU A 39 -1.10 -34.28 -22.88
CA LEU A 39 -1.23 -35.56 -22.14
C LEU A 39 -1.50 -36.78 -23.03
N ASP A 40 -2.03 -36.55 -24.23
CA ASP A 40 -2.39 -37.55 -25.22
C ASP A 40 -1.26 -37.91 -26.20
N THR A 41 -0.20 -37.08 -26.31
CA THR A 41 0.87 -37.28 -27.30
C THR A 41 2.28 -37.23 -26.72
N ASN A 42 2.45 -36.93 -25.43
CA ASN A 42 3.75 -36.69 -24.80
C ASN A 42 4.60 -35.63 -25.55
N SER A 43 3.95 -34.78 -26.33
CA SER A 43 4.58 -33.68 -27.06
C SER A 43 4.50 -32.40 -26.23
N TYR A 44 5.49 -31.54 -26.41
CA TYR A 44 5.56 -30.23 -25.78
C TYR A 44 5.60 -29.14 -26.84
N GLU A 45 4.78 -28.11 -26.67
CA GLU A 45 4.82 -26.90 -27.48
C GLU A 45 5.30 -25.73 -26.63
N THR A 46 6.28 -24.99 -27.14
CA THR A 46 6.75 -23.76 -26.49
C THR A 46 5.87 -22.60 -26.95
N VAL A 47 4.97 -22.15 -26.08
CA VAL A 47 4.12 -20.98 -26.36
C VAL A 47 4.82 -19.73 -25.82
N PHE A 48 5.03 -18.76 -26.71
CA PHE A 48 5.57 -17.45 -26.36
C PHE A 48 4.43 -16.50 -26.03
N ILE A 49 4.47 -15.87 -24.85
CA ILE A 49 3.51 -14.80 -24.53
C ILE A 49 4.05 -13.47 -25.04
N GLU A 50 3.29 -12.86 -25.94
CA GLU A 50 3.54 -11.50 -26.40
C GLU A 50 3.24 -10.49 -25.27
N PRO A 51 4.08 -9.46 -25.07
CA PRO A 51 3.93 -8.46 -24.02
C PRO A 51 2.52 -7.89 -23.87
N ASP A 52 1.83 -7.71 -24.99
CA ASP A 52 0.53 -7.06 -25.12
C ASP A 52 -0.62 -7.94 -24.59
N GLU A 53 -0.48 -9.26 -24.60
CA GLU A 53 -1.49 -10.17 -24.06
C GLU A 53 -1.62 -10.07 -22.54
N VAL A 54 -0.48 -9.95 -21.85
CA VAL A 54 -0.47 -9.74 -20.40
C VAL A 54 -1.05 -8.37 -20.04
N ILE A 55 -0.76 -7.34 -20.84
CA ILE A 55 -1.32 -5.99 -20.62
C ILE A 55 -2.85 -6.05 -20.67
N ARG A 56 -3.44 -6.68 -21.70
CA ARG A 56 -4.89 -6.86 -21.81
C ARG A 56 -5.47 -7.60 -20.60
N ALA A 57 -4.81 -8.67 -20.13
CA ALA A 57 -5.27 -9.41 -18.96
C ALA A 57 -5.26 -8.56 -17.68
N MET A 58 -4.22 -7.74 -17.48
CA MET A 58 -4.15 -6.80 -16.34
C MET A 58 -5.30 -5.79 -16.36
N PHE A 59 -5.63 -5.22 -17.52
CA PHE A 59 -6.76 -4.30 -17.66
C PHE A 59 -8.10 -4.99 -17.41
N ALA A 60 -8.26 -6.24 -17.88
CA ALA A 60 -9.45 -7.03 -17.63
C ALA A 60 -9.66 -7.30 -16.12
N GLU A 61 -8.60 -7.67 -15.40
CA GLU A 61 -8.64 -7.87 -13.94
C GLU A 61 -8.95 -6.56 -13.19
N LYS A 62 -8.33 -5.45 -13.61
CA LYS A 62 -8.61 -4.10 -13.07
C LYS A 62 -10.10 -3.77 -13.21
N LEU A 63 -10.66 -3.95 -14.41
CA LEU A 63 -12.06 -3.66 -14.70
C LEU A 63 -13.01 -4.51 -13.85
N ASP A 64 -12.73 -5.81 -13.69
CA ASP A 64 -13.54 -6.70 -12.85
C ASP A 64 -13.60 -6.22 -11.39
N SER A 65 -12.48 -5.72 -10.86
CA SER A 65 -12.42 -5.22 -9.49
C SER A 65 -13.22 -3.92 -9.26
N MET A 66 -13.47 -3.13 -10.32
CA MET A 66 -14.06 -1.79 -10.21
C MET A 66 -15.58 -1.77 -10.27
N VAL A 67 -16.19 -2.82 -10.83
CA VAL A 67 -17.62 -2.88 -11.15
C VAL A 67 -18.43 -3.63 -10.06
N HIS A 68 -17.76 -4.11 -9.01
CA HIS A 68 -18.37 -4.93 -7.95
C HIS A 68 -18.95 -4.10 -6.78
N ASN A 69 -19.96 -3.23 -7.03
CA ASN A 69 -20.63 -2.44 -5.98
C ASN A 69 -22.15 -2.75 -5.92
N LEU A 70 -22.71 -2.76 -4.70
CA LEU A 70 -24.04 -3.24 -4.32
C LEU A 70 -25.19 -2.57 -5.10
N TYR A 71 -25.12 -1.27 -5.39
CA TYR A 71 -26.19 -0.54 -6.11
C TYR A 71 -26.26 -0.86 -7.62
N TYR A 72 -25.24 -1.53 -8.16
CA TYR A 72 -25.28 -2.06 -9.53
C TYR A 72 -25.99 -3.42 -9.59
N SER A 73 -26.57 -3.87 -8.46
CA SER A 73 -27.48 -5.01 -8.43
C SER A 73 -28.92 -4.63 -8.78
N ASN A 74 -29.37 -3.41 -8.45
CA ASN A 74 -30.70 -2.87 -8.80
C ASN A 74 -30.65 -2.13 -10.14
N VAL A 75 -30.24 -2.84 -11.18
CA VAL A 75 -30.06 -2.27 -12.51
C VAL A 75 -31.27 -2.58 -13.38
N PHE A 76 -31.79 -1.56 -14.05
CA PHE A 76 -32.76 -1.74 -15.12
C PHE A 76 -32.11 -1.52 -16.47
N LEU A 77 -32.60 -2.24 -17.48
CA LEU A 77 -32.19 -2.02 -18.85
C LEU A 77 -32.84 -0.71 -19.33
N ALA A 78 -32.03 0.14 -19.97
CA ALA A 78 -32.56 1.29 -20.71
C ALA A 78 -33.58 0.81 -21.77
N ASP A 79 -34.44 1.73 -22.23
CA ASP A 79 -35.41 1.43 -23.28
C ASP A 79 -34.73 0.73 -24.47
N SER A 80 -35.13 -0.51 -24.70
CA SER A 80 -34.55 -1.39 -25.69
C SER A 80 -35.06 -1.14 -27.10
N SER A 81 -36.00 -0.21 -27.27
CA SER A 81 -36.63 0.11 -28.56
C SER A 81 -35.65 0.55 -29.64
N GLU A 82 -34.50 1.12 -29.25
CA GLU A 82 -33.44 1.56 -30.17
C GLU A 82 -32.49 0.44 -30.64
N PHE A 83 -32.65 -0.79 -30.14
CA PHE A 83 -31.75 -1.90 -30.41
C PHE A 83 -32.35 -2.91 -31.40
N ASP A 84 -31.61 -3.19 -32.48
CA ASP A 84 -31.97 -4.23 -33.43
C ASP A 84 -31.56 -5.62 -32.93
N PHE A 85 -32.47 -6.30 -32.22
CA PHE A 85 -32.24 -7.63 -31.67
C PHE A 85 -32.05 -8.74 -32.71
N THR A 86 -32.17 -8.46 -34.01
CA THR A 86 -31.82 -9.42 -35.06
C THR A 86 -30.30 -9.58 -35.21
N ILE A 87 -29.51 -8.61 -34.75
CA ILE A 87 -28.05 -8.66 -34.75
C ILE A 87 -27.58 -9.49 -33.55
N PRO A 88 -26.73 -10.52 -33.75
CA PRO A 88 -26.21 -11.31 -32.63
C PRO A 88 -25.40 -10.44 -31.67
N ALA A 89 -25.70 -10.53 -30.37
CA ALA A 89 -25.02 -9.78 -29.32
C ALA A 89 -23.49 -9.98 -29.30
N ASN A 90 -23.00 -11.09 -29.85
CA ASN A 90 -21.60 -11.50 -29.81
C ASN A 90 -20.93 -11.46 -31.20
N MET A 91 -21.44 -10.62 -32.11
CA MET A 91 -20.92 -10.50 -33.47
C MET A 91 -19.49 -9.94 -33.48
N GLN A 92 -18.55 -10.70 -34.04
CA GLN A 92 -17.21 -10.18 -34.32
C GLN A 92 -17.24 -9.27 -35.54
N VAL A 93 -16.63 -8.10 -35.39
CA VAL A 93 -16.55 -7.06 -36.42
C VAL A 93 -15.19 -7.16 -37.13
N SER A 94 -15.19 -6.97 -38.46
CA SER A 94 -13.95 -6.97 -39.24
C SER A 94 -13.07 -5.76 -38.94
N ASP A 95 -11.75 -5.92 -39.04
CA ASP A 95 -10.79 -4.84 -38.82
C ASP A 95 -11.06 -3.64 -39.73
N SER A 96 -11.42 -3.87 -41.00
CA SER A 96 -11.78 -2.80 -41.96
C SER A 96 -12.97 -1.96 -41.49
N LEU A 97 -13.98 -2.59 -40.89
CA LEU A 97 -15.15 -1.87 -40.37
C LEU A 97 -14.80 -1.11 -39.08
N ILE A 98 -13.95 -1.68 -38.21
CA ILE A 98 -13.44 -0.95 -37.03
C ILE A 98 -12.65 0.29 -37.46
N ILE A 99 -11.74 0.15 -38.44
CA ILE A 99 -10.95 1.26 -38.98
C ILE A 99 -11.87 2.35 -39.54
N ALA A 100 -12.85 1.98 -40.38
CA ALA A 100 -13.78 2.94 -40.97
C ALA A 100 -14.57 3.72 -39.90
N ARG A 101 -15.02 3.02 -38.85
CA ARG A 101 -15.70 3.62 -37.70
C ARG A 101 -14.80 4.60 -36.94
N LEU A 102 -13.59 4.18 -36.57
CA LEU A 102 -12.61 5.06 -35.90
C LEU A 102 -12.31 6.32 -36.72
N GLN A 103 -12.16 6.19 -38.03
CA GLN A 103 -11.90 7.31 -38.94
C GLN A 103 -13.09 8.26 -39.12
N SER A 104 -14.32 7.78 -38.89
CA SER A 104 -15.54 8.59 -39.00
C SER A 104 -15.90 9.37 -37.74
N LEU A 105 -15.27 9.07 -36.60
CA LEU A 105 -15.51 9.80 -35.35
C LEU A 105 -14.87 11.21 -35.42
N PRO A 106 -15.61 12.27 -35.08
CA PRO A 106 -15.03 13.60 -34.93
C PRO A 106 -14.20 13.65 -33.65
N SER A 107 -12.87 13.56 -33.79
CA SER A 107 -11.94 13.39 -32.67
C SER A 107 -10.70 14.27 -32.84
N GLU A 108 -10.27 14.95 -31.78
CA GLU A 108 -9.03 15.71 -31.72
C GLU A 108 -7.82 14.84 -31.32
N VAL A 109 -8.07 13.77 -30.56
CA VAL A 109 -7.11 12.77 -30.15
C VAL A 109 -7.00 11.69 -31.24
N PRO A 110 -5.84 11.50 -31.89
CA PRO A 110 -5.75 10.58 -33.03
C PRO A 110 -6.12 9.13 -32.72
N LEU A 111 -7.24 8.63 -33.25
CA LEU A 111 -7.73 7.26 -32.98
C LEU A 111 -7.04 6.18 -33.84
N SER A 112 -5.74 6.03 -33.65
CA SER A 112 -4.89 5.12 -34.43
C SER A 112 -5.30 3.66 -34.25
N PHE A 113 -5.44 2.90 -35.35
CA PHE A 113 -5.74 1.47 -35.31
C PHE A 113 -4.47 0.61 -35.37
N ASN A 114 -4.40 -0.41 -34.51
CA ASN A 114 -3.44 -1.51 -34.60
C ASN A 114 -3.99 -2.74 -33.84
N LYS A 115 -3.22 -3.85 -33.86
CA LYS A 115 -3.61 -5.09 -33.19
C LYS A 115 -3.91 -4.91 -31.69
N VAL A 116 -3.15 -4.07 -30.99
CA VAL A 116 -3.33 -3.85 -29.54
C VAL A 116 -4.67 -3.16 -29.29
N VAL A 117 -4.98 -2.11 -30.06
CA VAL A 117 -6.27 -1.41 -30.01
C VAL A 117 -7.41 -2.37 -30.34
N ARG A 118 -7.28 -3.17 -31.40
CA ARG A 118 -8.26 -4.19 -31.81
C ARG A 118 -8.54 -5.20 -30.69
N ASP A 119 -7.50 -5.65 -29.98
CA ASP A 119 -7.65 -6.59 -28.87
C ASP A 119 -8.34 -5.96 -27.65
N PHE A 120 -8.15 -4.66 -27.40
CA PHE A 120 -8.91 -3.92 -26.38
C PHE A 120 -10.36 -3.69 -26.78
N ILE A 121 -10.64 -3.41 -28.06
CA ILE A 121 -12.01 -3.31 -28.59
C ILE A 121 -12.74 -4.64 -28.37
N GLU A 122 -12.13 -5.77 -28.75
CA GLU A 122 -12.70 -7.11 -28.51
C GLU A 122 -12.93 -7.37 -27.00
N MET A 123 -11.99 -6.96 -26.14
CA MET A 123 -12.16 -7.09 -24.70
C MET A 123 -13.44 -6.38 -24.22
N TYR A 124 -13.66 -5.14 -24.61
CA TYR A 124 -14.85 -4.37 -24.22
C TYR A 124 -16.14 -4.89 -24.86
N THR A 125 -16.14 -5.16 -26.16
CA THR A 125 -17.37 -5.49 -26.90
C THR A 125 -17.81 -6.95 -26.76
N TYR A 126 -16.88 -7.87 -26.45
CA TYR A 126 -17.17 -9.30 -26.40
C TYR A 126 -16.95 -9.90 -25.00
N ARG A 127 -15.82 -9.62 -24.36
CA ARG A 127 -15.43 -10.32 -23.11
C ARG A 127 -15.96 -9.64 -21.85
N LYS A 128 -16.17 -8.33 -21.88
CA LYS A 128 -16.53 -7.48 -20.73
C LYS A 128 -17.84 -6.72 -20.94
N ARG A 129 -18.77 -7.33 -21.69
CA ARG A 129 -20.05 -6.73 -22.08
C ARG A 129 -20.83 -6.18 -20.89
N GLY A 130 -21.05 -6.98 -19.85
CA GLY A 130 -21.81 -6.56 -18.67
C GLY A 130 -21.18 -5.37 -17.94
N GLN A 131 -19.86 -5.32 -17.86
CA GLN A 131 -19.13 -4.19 -17.31
C GLN A 131 -19.30 -2.93 -18.18
N VAL A 132 -19.24 -3.07 -19.51
CA VAL A 132 -19.47 -1.94 -20.43
C VAL A 132 -20.90 -1.43 -20.35
N GLU A 133 -21.90 -2.32 -20.28
CA GLU A 133 -23.30 -1.95 -20.08
C GLU A 133 -23.50 -1.13 -18.81
N MET A 134 -22.85 -1.50 -17.70
CA MET A 134 -22.85 -0.72 -16.46
C MET A 134 -22.14 0.63 -16.60
N MET A 135 -20.99 0.66 -17.29
CA MET A 135 -20.26 1.91 -17.56
C MET A 135 -21.08 2.86 -18.44
N LEU A 136 -21.82 2.35 -19.42
CA LEU A 136 -22.74 3.13 -20.26
C LEU A 136 -23.86 3.77 -19.43
N GLY A 137 -24.43 3.02 -18.47
CA GLY A 137 -25.45 3.58 -17.58
C GLY A 137 -24.91 4.67 -16.64
N ARG A 138 -23.71 4.47 -16.09
CA ARG A 138 -23.02 5.49 -15.28
C ARG A 138 -22.66 6.74 -16.10
N ALA A 139 -22.27 6.55 -17.36
CA ALA A 139 -21.84 7.64 -18.23
C ALA A 139 -22.94 8.68 -18.42
N ALA A 140 -24.21 8.26 -18.49
CA ALA A 140 -25.36 9.16 -18.58
C ALA A 140 -25.42 10.19 -17.43
N PHE A 141 -24.93 9.83 -16.24
CA PHE A 141 -24.89 10.71 -15.08
C PHE A 141 -23.63 11.57 -15.01
N TYR A 142 -22.46 10.97 -15.25
CA TYR A 142 -21.18 11.65 -15.02
C TYR A 142 -20.69 12.49 -16.21
N PHE A 143 -20.94 12.06 -17.46
CA PHE A 143 -20.38 12.73 -18.63
C PHE A 143 -20.88 14.16 -18.83
N PRO A 144 -22.15 14.51 -18.60
CA PRO A 144 -22.59 15.91 -18.69
C PRO A 144 -21.80 16.83 -17.77
N ILE A 145 -21.49 16.37 -16.54
CA ILE A 145 -20.67 17.11 -15.57
C ILE A 145 -19.24 17.28 -16.08
N PHE A 146 -18.69 16.24 -16.71
CA PHE A 146 -17.32 16.28 -17.24
C PHE A 146 -17.19 17.22 -18.44
N GLU A 147 -18.17 17.19 -19.34
CA GLU A 147 -18.25 18.04 -20.53
C GLU A 147 -18.32 19.52 -20.14
N GLU A 148 -19.17 19.88 -19.17
CA GLU A 148 -19.27 21.25 -18.65
C GLU A 148 -17.91 21.76 -18.11
N ILE A 149 -17.20 20.91 -17.35
CA ILE A 149 -15.88 21.27 -16.82
C ILE A 149 -14.83 21.35 -17.94
N PHE A 150 -14.88 20.45 -18.92
CA PHE A 150 -13.93 20.46 -20.03
C PHE A 150 -14.13 21.66 -20.96
N ASP A 151 -15.36 22.11 -21.16
CA ASP A 151 -15.66 23.37 -21.85
C ASP A 151 -15.00 24.56 -21.16
N LYS A 152 -15.10 24.66 -19.83
CA LYS A 152 -14.45 25.72 -19.04
C LYS A 152 -12.93 25.80 -19.27
N TYR A 153 -12.28 24.67 -19.55
CA TYR A 153 -10.83 24.63 -19.79
C TYR A 153 -10.43 24.57 -21.27
N ASN A 154 -11.41 24.52 -22.19
CA ASN A 154 -11.27 24.29 -23.63
C ASN A 154 -10.49 23.00 -23.93
N LEU A 155 -10.98 21.89 -23.36
CA LEU A 155 -10.42 20.54 -23.53
C LEU A 155 -11.33 19.67 -24.41
N PRO A 156 -10.77 18.74 -25.19
CA PRO A 156 -11.57 17.77 -25.96
C PRO A 156 -12.44 16.92 -25.03
N HIS A 157 -13.74 16.85 -25.33
CA HIS A 157 -14.70 16.11 -24.49
C HIS A 157 -14.40 14.63 -24.39
N GLU A 158 -13.82 14.05 -25.43
CA GLU A 158 -13.42 12.64 -25.49
C GLU A 158 -12.40 12.24 -24.41
N LEU A 159 -11.68 13.18 -23.80
CA LEU A 159 -10.83 12.90 -22.63
C LEU A 159 -11.63 12.33 -21.45
N LYS A 160 -12.98 12.45 -21.46
CA LYS A 160 -13.88 11.85 -20.47
C LYS A 160 -13.72 10.33 -20.42
N TYR A 161 -13.36 9.69 -21.53
CA TYR A 161 -13.12 8.26 -21.59
C TYR A 161 -11.90 7.80 -20.77
N LEU A 162 -11.04 8.71 -20.31
CA LEU A 162 -10.01 8.36 -19.31
C LEU A 162 -10.63 7.85 -18.01
N SER A 163 -11.76 8.42 -17.58
CA SER A 163 -12.49 7.95 -16.39
C SER A 163 -13.00 6.50 -16.50
N ILE A 164 -13.24 6.03 -17.74
CA ILE A 164 -13.66 4.64 -18.02
C ILE A 164 -12.50 3.69 -17.72
N ILE A 165 -11.30 3.99 -18.25
CA ILE A 165 -10.12 3.14 -18.04
C ILE A 165 -9.53 3.30 -16.64
N GLU A 166 -9.81 4.42 -15.97
CA GLU A 166 -9.31 4.66 -14.62
C GLU A 166 -10.14 3.99 -13.54
N SER A 167 -11.45 4.17 -13.56
CA SER A 167 -12.30 3.74 -12.45
C SER A 167 -13.55 2.99 -12.88
N ALA A 168 -13.77 2.77 -14.19
CA ALA A 168 -15.06 2.33 -14.71
C ALA A 168 -16.22 3.23 -14.23
N LEU A 169 -15.95 4.55 -14.10
CA LEU A 169 -16.86 5.55 -13.55
C LEU A 169 -17.31 5.29 -12.09
N ASN A 170 -16.44 4.67 -11.28
CA ASN A 170 -16.70 4.42 -9.86
C ASN A 170 -16.02 5.51 -8.99
N PRO A 171 -16.78 6.39 -8.32
CA PRO A 171 -16.24 7.51 -7.55
C PRO A 171 -15.55 7.09 -6.26
N VAL A 172 -15.76 5.86 -5.79
CA VAL A 172 -15.10 5.32 -4.59
C VAL A 172 -14.01 4.30 -4.92
N ALA A 173 -13.68 4.11 -6.21
CA ALA A 173 -12.64 3.17 -6.65
C ALA A 173 -11.30 3.45 -5.98
N THR A 174 -10.66 2.41 -5.45
CA THR A 174 -9.34 2.50 -4.81
C THR A 174 -8.39 1.46 -5.41
N SER A 175 -7.26 1.88 -5.95
CA SER A 175 -6.24 0.95 -6.45
C SER A 175 -5.41 0.35 -5.31
N ARG A 176 -4.74 -0.77 -5.60
CA ARG A 176 -3.79 -1.43 -4.67
C ARG A 176 -2.67 -0.51 -4.19
N VAL A 177 -2.33 0.52 -4.98
CA VAL A 177 -1.27 1.49 -4.68
C VAL A 177 -1.78 2.82 -4.13
N GLY A 178 -3.10 2.95 -3.90
CA GLY A 178 -3.70 4.11 -3.22
C GLY A 178 -4.18 5.25 -4.13
N ALA A 179 -4.35 4.99 -5.43
CA ALA A 179 -5.07 5.88 -6.34
C ALA A 179 -6.57 5.82 -6.05
N VAL A 180 -7.27 6.96 -6.07
CA VAL A 180 -8.67 7.04 -5.62
C VAL A 180 -9.56 7.83 -6.58
N GLY A 181 -10.80 7.37 -6.70
CA GLY A 181 -11.92 8.07 -7.32
C GLY A 181 -11.99 7.94 -8.83
N LEU A 182 -12.88 8.74 -9.44
CA LEU A 182 -13.20 8.69 -10.88
C LEU A 182 -11.96 8.78 -11.77
N TRP A 183 -11.03 9.63 -11.33
CA TRP A 183 -9.81 10.02 -12.05
C TRP A 183 -8.54 9.37 -11.49
N GLN A 184 -8.69 8.45 -10.52
CA GLN A 184 -7.61 7.68 -9.89
C GLN A 184 -6.40 8.53 -9.45
N PHE A 185 -6.64 9.61 -8.71
CA PHE A 185 -5.54 10.43 -8.20
C PHE A 185 -4.75 9.76 -7.08
N MET A 186 -3.43 9.78 -7.22
CA MET A 186 -2.51 9.49 -6.11
C MET A 186 -2.57 10.59 -5.06
N TYR A 187 -2.35 10.25 -3.78
CA TYR A 187 -2.40 11.20 -2.67
C TYR A 187 -1.52 12.44 -2.89
N GLY A 188 -0.25 12.23 -3.32
CA GLY A 188 0.68 13.33 -3.58
C GLY A 188 0.21 14.26 -4.70
N THR A 189 -0.32 13.69 -5.80
CA THR A 189 -0.89 14.47 -6.91
C THR A 189 -2.13 15.24 -6.47
N ALA A 190 -2.99 14.63 -5.65
CA ALA A 190 -4.17 15.29 -5.14
C ALA A 190 -3.84 16.51 -4.27
N LYS A 191 -2.84 16.40 -3.39
CA LYS A 191 -2.33 17.54 -2.61
C LYS A 191 -1.74 18.62 -3.50
N TYR A 192 -0.98 18.24 -4.54
CA TYR A 192 -0.44 19.19 -5.52
C TYR A 192 -1.56 19.96 -6.26
N LEU A 193 -2.68 19.30 -6.57
CA LEU A 193 -3.85 19.91 -7.22
C LEU A 193 -4.82 20.61 -6.23
N ASN A 194 -4.39 20.79 -4.98
CA ASN A 194 -5.13 21.48 -3.91
C ASN A 194 -6.44 20.78 -3.50
N MET A 195 -6.47 19.44 -3.52
CA MET A 195 -7.58 18.65 -2.98
C MET A 195 -7.37 18.33 -1.49
N ASP A 196 -8.45 18.42 -0.71
CA ASP A 196 -8.50 17.98 0.67
C ASP A 196 -8.58 16.45 0.75
N VAL A 197 -7.67 15.89 1.53
CA VAL A 197 -7.58 14.45 1.77
C VAL A 197 -7.14 14.29 3.21
N SER A 198 -8.08 13.85 4.03
CA SER A 198 -7.99 13.75 5.48
C SER A 198 -8.68 12.47 5.97
N THR A 199 -8.85 12.37 7.29
CA THR A 199 -9.53 11.25 7.94
C THR A 199 -11.00 11.13 7.54
N PHE A 200 -11.70 12.26 7.42
CA PHE A 200 -13.14 12.33 7.15
C PHE A 200 -13.47 12.74 5.71
N ILE A 201 -12.49 13.31 4.98
CA ILE A 201 -12.70 13.83 3.63
C ILE A 201 -11.70 13.21 2.67
N ASP A 202 -12.17 12.84 1.48
CA ASP A 202 -11.31 12.52 0.34
C ASP A 202 -11.91 13.10 -0.94
N GLU A 203 -11.51 14.33 -1.28
CA GLU A 203 -12.03 15.07 -2.44
C GLU A 203 -11.63 14.45 -3.78
N ARG A 204 -10.74 13.45 -3.79
CA ARG A 204 -10.49 12.64 -5.00
C ARG A 204 -11.73 11.85 -5.42
N ARG A 205 -12.64 11.59 -4.48
CA ARG A 205 -13.91 10.92 -4.72
C ARG A 205 -15.03 11.88 -5.13
N ASP A 206 -14.87 13.18 -4.83
CA ASP A 206 -15.84 14.19 -5.22
C ASP A 206 -15.86 14.38 -6.75
N VAL A 207 -17.04 14.30 -7.35
CA VAL A 207 -17.18 14.29 -8.81
C VAL A 207 -16.72 15.62 -9.42
N LEU A 208 -17.14 16.74 -8.85
CA LEU A 208 -16.86 18.08 -9.39
C LEU A 208 -15.39 18.45 -9.18
N LYS A 209 -14.89 18.32 -7.96
CA LYS A 209 -13.51 18.69 -7.59
C LYS A 209 -12.48 17.80 -8.27
N ALA A 210 -12.71 16.48 -8.31
CA ALA A 210 -11.77 15.58 -8.97
C ALA A 210 -11.75 15.82 -10.50
N THR A 211 -12.89 16.11 -11.12
CA THR A 211 -12.94 16.40 -12.56
C THR A 211 -12.31 17.74 -12.90
N ASP A 212 -12.55 18.78 -12.11
CA ASP A 212 -11.87 20.07 -12.28
C ASP A 212 -10.35 19.94 -12.10
N ALA A 213 -9.90 19.13 -11.12
CA ALA A 213 -8.49 18.81 -10.94
C ALA A 213 -7.91 18.03 -12.14
N ALA A 214 -8.65 17.07 -12.71
CA ALA A 214 -8.25 16.32 -13.88
C ALA A 214 -8.12 17.21 -15.12
N ALA A 215 -9.09 18.11 -15.34
CA ALA A 215 -9.04 19.08 -16.42
C ALA A 215 -7.80 19.98 -16.32
N ARG A 216 -7.54 20.55 -15.13
CA ARG A 216 -6.33 21.36 -14.88
C ARG A 216 -5.05 20.57 -15.14
N TYR A 217 -4.99 19.32 -14.69
CA TYR A 217 -3.80 18.49 -14.87
C TYR A 217 -3.58 18.06 -16.33
N LEU A 218 -4.63 17.67 -17.04
CA LEU A 218 -4.57 17.34 -18.48
C LEU A 218 -4.12 18.54 -19.31
N LYS A 219 -4.63 19.73 -19.01
CA LYS A 219 -4.19 20.98 -19.64
C LYS A 219 -2.71 21.24 -19.42
N GLN A 220 -2.22 21.13 -18.18
CA GLN A 220 -0.79 21.28 -17.86
C GLN A 220 0.08 20.27 -18.61
N LEU A 221 -0.36 19.02 -18.74
CA LEU A 221 0.36 18.01 -19.51
C LEU A 221 0.36 18.36 -21.01
N TYR A 222 -0.75 18.86 -21.54
CA TYR A 222 -0.82 19.28 -22.94
C TYR A 222 0.11 20.46 -23.23
N ASP A 223 0.20 21.43 -22.31
CA ASP A 223 1.15 22.55 -22.41
C ASP A 223 2.62 22.06 -22.47
N ILE A 224 2.93 20.88 -21.90
CA ILE A 224 4.27 20.27 -21.93
C ILE A 224 4.52 19.52 -23.24
N TYR A 225 3.55 18.71 -23.69
CA TYR A 225 3.78 17.72 -24.73
C TYR A 225 3.24 18.12 -26.11
N GLY A 226 2.17 18.94 -26.18
CA GLY A 226 1.49 19.30 -27.41
C GLY A 226 0.88 18.11 -28.19
N ASP A 227 0.84 16.93 -27.57
CA ASP A 227 0.37 15.68 -28.17
C ASP A 227 -0.49 14.90 -27.17
N TRP A 228 -1.73 14.62 -27.54
CA TRP A 228 -2.69 13.99 -26.63
C TRP A 228 -2.30 12.56 -26.25
N HIS A 229 -1.63 11.80 -27.11
CA HIS A 229 -1.20 10.45 -26.73
C HIS A 229 -0.10 10.48 -25.67
N LEU A 230 0.86 11.40 -25.77
CA LEU A 230 1.86 11.61 -24.74
C LEU A 230 1.25 12.15 -23.44
N VAL A 231 0.24 13.03 -23.54
CA VAL A 231 -0.52 13.49 -22.36
C VAL A 231 -1.19 12.32 -21.66
N ILE A 232 -1.91 11.47 -22.39
CA ILE A 232 -2.60 10.29 -21.85
C ILE A 232 -1.58 9.33 -21.21
N ALA A 233 -0.42 9.11 -21.85
CA ALA A 233 0.65 8.30 -21.26
C ALA A 233 1.25 8.95 -19.98
N ALA A 234 1.43 10.27 -19.98
CA ALA A 234 1.97 11.03 -18.85
C ALA A 234 0.98 11.12 -17.68
N TYR A 235 -0.32 11.13 -17.96
CA TYR A 235 -1.37 11.08 -16.94
C TYR A 235 -1.24 9.81 -16.11
N ASN A 236 -1.05 8.66 -16.78
CA ASN A 236 -0.92 7.36 -16.12
C ASN A 236 0.42 7.17 -15.37
N CYS A 237 1.56 7.44 -16.03
CA CYS A 237 2.87 7.10 -15.46
C CYS A 237 3.69 8.28 -14.96
N GLY A 238 3.14 9.49 -15.05
CA GLY A 238 3.81 10.74 -14.73
C GLY A 238 4.73 11.24 -15.85
N PRO A 239 4.86 12.57 -16.01
CA PRO A 239 5.66 13.18 -17.08
C PRO A 239 7.15 12.80 -17.01
N GLY A 240 7.68 12.54 -15.81
CA GLY A 240 9.06 12.10 -15.64
C GLY A 240 9.39 10.77 -16.34
N ASN A 241 8.44 9.83 -16.39
CA ASN A 241 8.63 8.53 -17.04
C ASN A 241 8.47 8.65 -18.57
N VAL A 242 7.53 9.46 -19.04
CA VAL A 242 7.42 9.79 -20.46
C VAL A 242 8.69 10.48 -20.97
N ASN A 243 9.23 11.45 -20.22
CA ASN A 243 10.48 12.12 -20.59
C ASN A 243 11.67 11.17 -20.62
N LYS A 244 11.71 10.15 -19.75
CA LYS A 244 12.72 9.08 -19.83
C LYS A 244 12.54 8.22 -21.08
N ALA A 245 11.31 7.89 -21.46
CA ALA A 245 11.01 7.12 -22.66
C ALA A 245 11.41 7.87 -23.93
N ILE A 246 11.05 9.16 -24.04
CA ILE A 246 11.46 10.05 -25.14
C ILE A 246 12.98 10.06 -25.29
N ARG A 247 13.73 10.25 -24.19
CA ARG A 247 15.21 10.21 -24.23
C ARG A 247 15.76 8.86 -24.69
N ARG A 248 15.20 7.75 -24.21
CA ARG A 248 15.62 6.39 -24.59
C ARG A 248 15.34 6.05 -26.05
N SER A 249 14.31 6.65 -26.64
CA SER A 249 13.96 6.51 -28.05
C SER A 249 14.74 7.45 -28.97
N GLY A 250 15.73 8.19 -28.47
CA GLY A 250 16.50 9.14 -29.27
C GLY A 250 15.76 10.44 -29.57
N GLY A 251 14.88 10.88 -28.66
CA GLY A 251 14.17 12.16 -28.75
C GLY A 251 12.85 12.12 -29.54
N LYS A 252 12.32 10.93 -29.83
CA LYS A 252 11.01 10.80 -30.49
C LYS A 252 9.89 11.28 -29.56
N THR A 253 8.96 12.05 -30.12
CA THR A 253 7.82 12.64 -29.42
C THR A 253 6.48 12.10 -29.92
N ASP A 254 6.49 10.96 -30.60
CA ASP A 254 5.30 10.22 -30.99
C ASP A 254 5.12 9.01 -30.07
N TYR A 255 3.90 8.81 -29.56
CA TYR A 255 3.59 7.73 -28.63
C TYR A 255 3.95 6.35 -29.17
N TRP A 256 3.61 6.06 -30.43
CA TRP A 256 3.85 4.74 -31.02
C TRP A 256 5.34 4.48 -31.24
N GLN A 257 6.13 5.54 -31.51
CA GLN A 257 7.59 5.46 -31.59
C GLN A 257 8.26 5.30 -30.21
N VAL A 258 7.66 5.80 -29.12
CA VAL A 258 8.17 5.59 -27.75
C VAL A 258 7.53 4.41 -27.01
N TYR A 259 6.59 3.71 -27.64
CA TYR A 259 5.77 2.64 -27.05
C TYR A 259 6.59 1.63 -26.23
N TYR A 260 7.62 1.02 -26.83
CA TYR A 260 8.44 0.02 -26.13
C TYR A 260 9.41 0.60 -25.10
N ALA A 261 9.62 1.92 -25.08
CA ALA A 261 10.43 2.60 -24.06
C ALA A 261 9.61 3.00 -22.82
N LEU A 262 8.28 3.01 -22.92
CA LEU A 262 7.36 3.29 -21.80
C LEU A 262 7.27 2.11 -20.82
N PRO A 263 6.91 2.38 -19.54
CA PRO A 263 6.55 1.34 -18.59
C PRO A 263 5.46 0.42 -19.13
N ARG A 264 5.53 -0.87 -18.79
CA ARG A 264 4.66 -1.90 -19.38
C ARG A 264 3.17 -1.59 -19.22
N GLU A 265 2.75 -1.16 -18.02
CA GLU A 265 1.36 -0.83 -17.72
C GLU A 265 0.85 0.32 -18.60
N THR A 266 1.69 1.34 -18.81
CA THR A 266 1.38 2.53 -19.60
C THR A 266 1.22 2.24 -21.10
N ARG A 267 1.89 1.21 -21.62
CA ARG A 267 1.75 0.80 -23.03
C ARG A 267 0.32 0.43 -23.40
N GLY A 268 -0.44 -0.13 -22.45
CA GLY A 268 -1.85 -0.45 -22.67
C GLY A 268 -2.79 0.74 -22.61
N TYR A 269 -2.33 1.87 -22.07
CA TYR A 269 -3.21 2.95 -21.62
C TYR A 269 -3.81 3.75 -22.78
N VAL A 270 -3.00 4.17 -23.76
CA VAL A 270 -3.51 4.79 -25.00
C VAL A 270 -4.37 3.83 -25.83
N PRO A 271 -3.96 2.56 -26.08
CA PRO A 271 -4.83 1.61 -26.76
C PRO A 271 -6.18 1.37 -26.06
N ALA A 272 -6.18 1.27 -24.72
CA ALA A 272 -7.40 1.12 -23.94
C ALA A 272 -8.30 2.36 -24.05
N TYR A 273 -7.73 3.56 -24.05
CA TYR A 273 -8.46 4.82 -24.27
C TYR A 273 -9.13 4.85 -25.67
N ILE A 274 -8.40 4.50 -26.72
CA ILE A 274 -8.95 4.46 -28.10
C ILE A 274 -10.10 3.45 -28.17
N ALA A 275 -9.93 2.28 -27.55
CA ALA A 275 -10.98 1.26 -27.50
C ALA A 275 -12.20 1.69 -26.67
N ALA A 276 -11.98 2.40 -25.55
CA ALA A 276 -13.05 3.00 -24.75
C ALA A 276 -13.83 4.04 -25.56
N THR A 277 -13.12 4.91 -26.29
CA THR A 277 -13.72 5.90 -27.20
C THR A 277 -14.59 5.22 -28.26
N TYR A 278 -14.06 4.17 -28.90
CA TYR A 278 -14.80 3.38 -29.88
C TYR A 278 -16.07 2.75 -29.30
N VAL A 279 -15.95 2.01 -28.18
CA VAL A 279 -17.09 1.25 -27.65
C VAL A 279 -18.19 2.17 -27.15
N MET A 280 -17.84 3.32 -26.56
CA MET A 280 -18.83 4.27 -26.06
C MET A 280 -19.60 4.98 -27.17
N ASN A 281 -19.04 5.10 -28.37
CA ASN A 281 -19.72 5.71 -29.52
C ASN A 281 -20.47 4.69 -30.39
N TYR A 282 -20.01 3.44 -30.45
CA TYR A 282 -20.61 2.36 -31.26
C TYR A 282 -21.27 1.26 -30.42
N HIS A 283 -21.68 1.56 -29.19
CA HIS A 283 -22.21 0.55 -28.28
C HIS A 283 -23.49 -0.11 -28.83
N LYS A 284 -24.32 0.64 -29.57
CA LYS A 284 -25.57 0.14 -30.18
C LYS A 284 -25.29 -0.92 -31.24
N GLU A 285 -24.30 -0.70 -32.10
CA GLU A 285 -23.91 -1.66 -33.14
C GLU A 285 -23.25 -2.92 -32.58
N HIS A 286 -22.80 -2.87 -31.32
CA HIS A 286 -22.32 -4.03 -30.55
C HIS A 286 -23.40 -4.61 -29.62
N GLN A 287 -24.65 -4.14 -29.70
CA GLN A 287 -25.77 -4.58 -28.88
C GLN A 287 -25.50 -4.46 -27.37
N LEU A 288 -24.76 -3.44 -26.97
CA LEU A 288 -24.46 -3.15 -25.57
C LEU A 288 -25.52 -2.18 -25.04
N VAL A 289 -26.43 -2.70 -24.23
CA VAL A 289 -27.56 -1.96 -23.69
C VAL A 289 -27.17 -1.31 -22.36
N PRO A 290 -27.26 0.03 -22.22
CA PRO A 290 -26.98 0.70 -20.96
C PRO A 290 -27.81 0.16 -19.80
N ARG A 291 -27.12 -0.02 -18.67
CA ARG A 291 -27.67 -0.52 -17.40
C ARG A 291 -27.75 0.62 -16.40
N LEU A 292 -28.93 1.21 -16.26
CA LEU A 292 -29.11 2.43 -15.47
C LEU A 292 -29.19 2.11 -13.97
N PRO A 293 -28.45 2.84 -13.11
CA PRO A 293 -28.59 2.74 -11.66
C PRO A 293 -29.82 3.53 -11.16
N GLU A 294 -30.36 3.15 -10.01
CA GLU A 294 -31.40 3.90 -9.27
C GLU A 294 -30.81 5.16 -8.58
N ILE A 295 -30.23 6.08 -9.33
CA ILE A 295 -29.78 7.38 -8.81
C ILE A 295 -30.81 8.44 -9.22
N PRO A 296 -31.35 9.23 -8.27
CA PRO A 296 -32.25 10.34 -8.59
C PRO A 296 -31.57 11.32 -9.56
N ILE A 297 -32.25 11.63 -10.66
CA ILE A 297 -31.74 12.56 -11.67
C ILE A 297 -31.78 14.00 -11.15
N ALA A 298 -32.82 14.35 -10.39
CA ALA A 298 -32.97 15.68 -9.79
C ALA A 298 -32.35 15.71 -8.40
N THR A 299 -31.27 16.47 -8.24
CA THR A 299 -30.55 16.63 -6.97
C THR A 299 -30.23 18.10 -6.75
N ASP A 300 -30.08 18.51 -5.49
CA ASP A 300 -29.58 19.83 -5.13
C ASP A 300 -28.49 19.71 -4.07
N THR A 301 -27.75 20.79 -3.81
CA THR A 301 -26.61 20.85 -2.90
C THR A 301 -26.83 21.87 -1.79
N LEU A 302 -26.78 21.41 -0.55
CA LEU A 302 -26.85 22.23 0.66
C LEU A 302 -25.45 22.45 1.23
N MET A 303 -25.15 23.67 1.69
CA MET A 303 -23.89 23.96 2.38
C MET A 303 -24.05 23.72 3.87
N ILE A 304 -23.36 22.70 4.37
CA ILE A 304 -23.36 22.31 5.78
C ILE A 304 -22.26 23.06 6.52
N ASN A 305 -22.60 23.65 7.66
CA ASN A 305 -21.72 24.52 8.48
C ASN A 305 -21.48 23.96 9.89
N ASP A 306 -22.06 22.82 10.24
CA ASP A 306 -21.84 22.15 11.52
C ASP A 306 -21.59 20.65 11.29
N TYR A 307 -20.92 20.03 12.24
CA TYR A 307 -20.53 18.63 12.19
C TYR A 307 -21.77 17.74 12.05
N LEU A 308 -21.82 16.94 10.98
CA LEU A 308 -23.03 16.18 10.60
C LEU A 308 -22.67 14.76 10.18
N ASN A 309 -23.47 13.78 10.59
CA ASN A 309 -23.35 12.40 10.13
C ASN A 309 -24.42 12.10 9.09
N LEU A 310 -24.07 11.40 7.99
CA LEU A 310 -25.02 11.05 6.94
C LEU A 310 -26.17 10.18 7.46
N LYS A 311 -25.97 9.37 8.52
CA LYS A 311 -27.06 8.60 9.14
C LYS A 311 -28.10 9.52 9.78
N GLN A 312 -27.71 10.65 10.34
CA GLN A 312 -28.66 11.62 10.89
C GLN A 312 -29.59 12.15 9.79
N VAL A 313 -29.04 12.43 8.60
CA VAL A 313 -29.82 12.85 7.43
C VAL A 313 -30.70 11.71 6.93
N ALA A 314 -30.13 10.51 6.78
CA ALA A 314 -30.83 9.34 6.28
C ALA A 314 -32.07 8.97 7.11
N ASP A 315 -31.92 8.90 8.43
CA ASP A 315 -33.00 8.50 9.34
C ASP A 315 -34.14 9.52 9.38
N ASN A 316 -33.83 10.82 9.30
CA ASN A 316 -34.83 11.89 9.43
C ASN A 316 -35.55 12.21 8.12
N LEU A 317 -34.94 11.89 6.97
CA LEU A 317 -35.53 12.13 5.64
C LEU A 317 -36.05 10.85 4.98
N ASP A 318 -36.02 9.71 5.69
CA ASP A 318 -36.37 8.39 5.16
C ASP A 318 -35.61 8.05 3.86
N LEU A 319 -34.31 8.38 3.85
CA LEU A 319 -33.42 8.13 2.73
C LEU A 319 -32.57 6.89 2.99
N ASP A 320 -32.34 6.08 1.95
CA ASP A 320 -31.34 5.02 2.05
C ASP A 320 -29.94 5.61 2.24
N LEU A 321 -29.26 5.21 3.31
CA LEU A 321 -27.92 5.71 3.67
C LEU A 321 -26.89 5.42 2.58
N SER A 322 -27.02 4.31 1.86
CA SER A 322 -26.11 3.95 0.76
C SER A 322 -26.33 4.83 -0.46
N LEU A 323 -27.58 5.17 -0.79
CA LEU A 323 -27.86 6.18 -1.82
C LEU A 323 -27.22 7.52 -1.44
N LEU A 324 -27.37 7.95 -0.18
CA LEU A 324 -26.79 9.20 0.30
C LEU A 324 -25.25 9.20 0.24
N ARG A 325 -24.59 8.07 0.53
CA ARG A 325 -23.14 7.88 0.36
C ARG A 325 -22.71 7.95 -1.11
N GLU A 326 -23.48 7.37 -2.04
CA GLU A 326 -23.17 7.40 -3.47
C GLU A 326 -23.29 8.82 -4.05
N MET A 327 -24.27 9.60 -3.59
CA MET A 327 -24.42 11.01 -3.94
C MET A 327 -23.32 11.89 -3.31
N ASN A 328 -22.72 11.44 -2.21
CA ASN A 328 -21.69 12.17 -1.46
C ASN A 328 -20.43 11.34 -1.17
N PRO A 329 -19.74 10.85 -2.22
CA PRO A 329 -18.69 9.83 -2.10
C PRO A 329 -17.41 10.33 -1.41
N MET A 330 -17.27 11.65 -1.24
CA MET A 330 -16.12 12.29 -0.57
C MET A 330 -16.10 12.09 0.94
N TYR A 331 -17.25 11.86 1.58
CA TYR A 331 -17.34 11.71 3.03
C TYR A 331 -16.92 10.31 3.45
N ARG A 332 -15.91 10.26 4.31
CA ARG A 332 -15.42 9.02 4.91
C ARG A 332 -16.02 8.89 6.30
N ARG A 333 -16.34 7.64 6.67
CA ARG A 333 -16.99 7.32 7.96
C ARG A 333 -18.36 8.00 8.12
N ASP A 334 -18.98 8.39 7.01
CA ASP A 334 -20.28 9.06 6.99
C ASP A 334 -20.30 10.40 7.71
N VAL A 335 -19.16 11.07 7.84
CA VAL A 335 -19.04 12.34 8.57
C VAL A 335 -18.73 13.48 7.61
N ILE A 336 -19.52 14.54 7.73
CA ILE A 336 -19.28 15.88 7.17
C ILE A 336 -18.63 16.70 8.28
N PRO A 337 -17.31 16.95 8.23
CA PRO A 337 -16.59 17.63 9.30
C PRO A 337 -16.66 19.15 9.14
N ALA A 338 -17.86 19.66 8.90
CA ALA A 338 -18.08 21.09 8.74
C ALA A 338 -17.98 21.82 10.08
N THR A 339 -17.51 23.06 10.02
CA THR A 339 -17.46 24.01 11.13
C THR A 339 -17.93 25.37 10.62
N GLU A 340 -18.13 26.33 11.54
CA GLU A 340 -18.49 27.71 11.17
C GLU A 340 -17.47 28.34 10.21
N GLU A 341 -16.20 27.95 10.31
CA GLU A 341 -15.13 28.44 9.44
C GLU A 341 -15.00 27.67 8.12
N LYS A 342 -15.51 26.44 8.04
CA LYS A 342 -15.35 25.58 6.87
C LYS A 342 -16.60 24.76 6.58
N SER A 343 -17.33 25.22 5.57
CA SER A 343 -18.51 24.54 5.05
C SER A 343 -18.18 23.41 4.08
N TYR A 344 -19.08 22.44 3.98
CA TYR A 344 -18.98 21.33 3.04
C TYR A 344 -20.32 21.05 2.33
N PRO A 345 -20.31 20.63 1.05
CA PRO A 345 -21.53 20.41 0.27
C PRO A 345 -22.19 19.06 0.57
N LEU A 346 -23.47 19.05 0.92
CA LEU A 346 -24.30 17.85 1.02
C LEU A 346 -25.27 17.83 -0.16
N ARG A 347 -25.14 16.84 -1.04
CA ARG A 347 -26.04 16.59 -2.15
C ARG A 347 -27.16 15.64 -1.74
N ILE A 348 -28.40 16.03 -1.97
CA ILE A 348 -29.61 15.23 -1.66
C ILE A 348 -30.61 15.31 -2.83
N PRO A 349 -31.61 14.41 -2.91
CA PRO A 349 -32.68 14.51 -3.88
C PRO A 349 -33.41 15.85 -3.76
N LEU A 350 -33.79 16.45 -4.89
CA LEU A 350 -34.37 17.80 -4.93
C LEU A 350 -35.63 17.91 -4.04
N GLU A 351 -36.46 16.87 -4.05
CA GLU A 351 -37.68 16.77 -3.25
C GLU A 351 -37.45 16.76 -1.73
N GLN A 352 -36.24 16.43 -1.28
CA GLN A 352 -35.86 16.37 0.14
C GLN A 352 -35.27 17.67 0.67
N VAL A 353 -35.01 18.65 -0.20
CA VAL A 353 -34.37 19.92 0.18
C VAL A 353 -35.21 20.69 1.19
N SER A 354 -36.50 20.87 0.91
CA SER A 354 -37.40 21.58 1.83
C SER A 354 -37.52 20.85 3.17
N ALA A 355 -37.64 19.52 3.14
CA ALA A 355 -37.73 18.70 4.35
C ALA A 355 -36.45 18.77 5.20
N PHE A 356 -35.27 18.86 4.57
CA PHE A 356 -34.02 19.09 5.28
C PHE A 356 -34.01 20.46 5.99
N ILE A 357 -34.44 21.51 5.28
CA ILE A 357 -34.45 22.88 5.82
C ILE A 357 -35.43 22.99 7.00
N ASP A 358 -36.64 22.44 6.85
CA ASP A 358 -37.68 22.52 7.87
C ASP A 358 -37.32 21.72 9.14
N ASN A 359 -36.56 20.61 8.99
CA ASN A 359 -36.20 19.72 10.10
C ASN A 359 -34.73 19.82 10.51
N SER A 360 -34.02 20.90 10.14
CA SER A 360 -32.56 20.98 10.31
C SER A 360 -32.14 20.76 11.78
N GLU A 361 -32.82 21.39 12.74
CA GLU A 361 -32.50 21.25 14.16
C GLU A 361 -32.64 19.79 14.65
N GLN A 362 -33.67 19.08 14.18
CA GLN A 362 -33.90 17.67 14.52
C GLN A 362 -32.82 16.79 13.89
N ILE A 363 -32.48 17.03 12.62
CA ILE A 363 -31.40 16.31 11.91
C ILE A 363 -30.08 16.46 12.66
N PHE A 364 -29.67 17.68 13.00
CA PHE A 364 -28.38 17.91 13.67
C PHE A 364 -28.32 17.34 15.10
N SER A 365 -29.46 17.22 15.79
CA SER A 365 -29.54 16.71 17.17
C SER A 365 -29.79 15.19 17.25
N HIS A 366 -30.29 14.56 16.19
CA HIS A 366 -30.61 13.13 16.15
C HIS A 366 -29.41 12.26 16.51
N GLU A 367 -29.51 11.46 17.57
CA GLU A 367 -28.46 10.54 18.04
C GLU A 367 -27.06 11.20 18.17
N ARG A 368 -26.98 12.51 18.45
CA ARG A 368 -25.72 13.30 18.41
C ARG A 368 -24.60 12.67 19.24
N GLU A 369 -24.87 12.27 20.48
CA GLU A 369 -23.87 11.66 21.37
C GLU A 369 -23.40 10.28 20.88
N ALA A 370 -24.24 9.53 20.18
CA ALA A 370 -23.88 8.23 19.63
C ALA A 370 -22.99 8.37 18.39
N HIS A 371 -23.25 9.37 17.55
CA HIS A 371 -22.44 9.67 16.36
C HIS A 371 -21.13 10.39 16.70
N PHE A 372 -21.17 11.24 17.73
CA PHE A 372 -20.05 12.08 18.15
C PHE A 372 -19.85 11.95 19.65
N PRO A 373 -19.35 10.80 20.13
CA PRO A 373 -19.07 10.62 21.54
C PRO A 373 -18.07 11.69 21.98
N ASP A 374 -18.37 12.31 23.13
CA ASP A 374 -17.65 13.45 23.67
C ASP A 374 -16.12 13.22 23.69
N ASN A 375 -15.40 14.03 22.91
CA ASN A 375 -13.93 14.12 22.94
C ASN A 375 -13.47 15.05 24.08
N SER A 376 -14.18 15.06 25.21
CA SER A 376 -13.79 15.87 26.35
C SER A 376 -12.33 15.63 26.67
N LEU A 377 -11.62 16.72 26.95
CA LEU A 377 -10.24 16.67 27.38
C LEU A 377 -10.17 15.94 28.72
N VAL A 378 -10.09 14.61 28.66
CA VAL A 378 -9.74 13.81 29.81
C VAL A 378 -8.27 14.08 30.05
N ALA A 379 -7.97 14.87 31.09
CA ALA A 379 -6.61 14.93 31.60
C ALA A 379 -6.22 13.48 31.92
N PRO A 380 -5.20 12.90 31.24
CA PRO A 380 -4.71 11.59 31.65
C PRO A 380 -4.36 11.72 33.12
N LYS A 381 -4.92 10.86 33.99
CA LYS A 381 -4.69 10.93 35.43
C LYS A 381 -3.18 10.99 35.64
N THR A 382 -2.67 12.18 35.97
CA THR A 382 -1.31 12.32 36.44
C THR A 382 -1.34 11.71 37.83
N THR A 383 -0.69 10.56 38.00
CA THR A 383 -0.18 10.20 39.32
C THR A 383 0.93 11.19 39.65
N SER A 384 0.55 12.43 39.93
CA SER A 384 1.48 13.49 40.30
C SER A 384 1.25 13.82 41.77
N SER A 385 1.76 12.94 42.61
CA SER A 385 2.46 13.40 43.80
C SER A 385 3.84 12.74 43.82
N GLY A 386 4.87 13.54 43.51
CA GLY A 386 6.28 13.17 43.59
C GLY A 386 6.85 12.57 42.31
N GLY A 387 8.03 13.06 41.89
CA GLY A 387 8.77 12.49 40.77
C GLY A 387 8.83 10.97 40.87
N GLY A 388 8.42 10.29 39.80
CA GLY A 388 8.18 8.85 39.79
C GLY A 388 9.42 8.03 40.12
N SER A 389 9.70 7.87 41.42
CA SER A 389 10.39 6.70 41.94
C SER A 389 9.47 5.52 41.66
N TYR A 390 9.89 4.66 40.74
CA TYR A 390 9.29 3.36 40.57
C TYR A 390 9.15 2.69 41.94
N ALA A 391 7.91 2.47 42.39
CA ALA A 391 7.64 1.67 43.57
C ALA A 391 7.64 0.20 43.15
N PRO A 392 8.54 -0.64 43.67
CA PRO A 392 8.52 -2.06 43.35
C PRO A 392 7.18 -2.71 43.73
N ALA A 393 6.83 -3.79 43.04
CA ALA A 393 5.64 -4.57 43.31
C ALA A 393 5.54 -4.95 44.80
N ASP A 394 4.30 -4.95 45.34
CA ASP A 394 4.04 -5.36 46.72
C ASP A 394 4.69 -6.72 47.03
N ILE A 395 5.33 -6.78 48.19
CA ILE A 395 6.10 -7.92 48.69
C ILE A 395 5.20 -8.84 49.52
N LYS A 396 3.95 -8.44 49.79
CA LYS A 396 2.98 -9.28 50.49
C LYS A 396 2.83 -10.65 49.80
N GLY A 397 3.07 -11.73 50.56
CA GLY A 397 3.04 -13.11 50.06
C GLY A 397 4.32 -13.58 49.35
N LYS A 398 5.40 -12.78 49.36
CA LYS A 398 6.72 -13.14 48.84
C LYS A 398 7.74 -13.33 49.97
N THR A 399 8.66 -14.24 49.75
CA THR A 399 9.82 -14.49 50.61
C THR A 399 11.07 -13.84 50.04
N ARG A 400 12.02 -13.50 50.91
CA ARG A 400 13.30 -12.90 50.50
C ARG A 400 14.34 -13.99 50.26
N ILE A 401 14.93 -14.01 49.07
CA ILE A 401 16.08 -14.84 48.73
C ILE A 401 17.29 -13.97 48.34
N THR A 402 18.49 -14.52 48.50
CA THR A 402 19.74 -13.82 48.15
C THR A 402 20.45 -14.54 47.00
N TYR A 403 20.72 -13.81 45.92
CA TYR A 403 21.48 -14.29 44.77
C TYR A 403 22.89 -13.68 44.78
N THR A 404 23.93 -14.49 44.57
CA THR A 404 25.30 -13.98 44.44
C THR A 404 25.69 -13.90 42.97
N VAL A 405 25.97 -12.70 42.48
CA VAL A 405 26.34 -12.43 41.08
C VAL A 405 27.62 -13.18 40.71
N LYS A 406 27.57 -13.97 39.64
CA LYS A 406 28.68 -14.73 39.07
C LYS A 406 29.18 -14.08 37.78
N SER A 407 30.35 -14.49 37.30
CA SER A 407 30.91 -14.01 36.03
C SER A 407 29.95 -14.32 34.86
N GLY A 408 29.66 -13.32 34.03
CA GLY A 408 28.73 -13.42 32.89
C GLY A 408 27.27 -13.05 33.21
N ASP A 409 26.93 -12.82 34.48
CA ASP A 409 25.58 -12.42 34.87
C ASP A 409 25.26 -10.97 34.45
N ASN A 410 23.99 -10.71 34.13
CA ASN A 410 23.45 -9.36 34.10
C ASN A 410 22.07 -9.32 34.77
N PRO A 411 21.62 -8.15 35.24
CA PRO A 411 20.35 -8.03 35.97
C PRO A 411 19.14 -8.54 35.17
N GLY A 412 19.17 -8.45 33.84
CA GLY A 412 18.11 -8.96 32.97
C GLY A 412 18.03 -10.49 32.97
N TYR A 413 19.17 -11.20 32.98
CA TYR A 413 19.18 -12.66 33.11
C TYR A 413 18.72 -13.09 34.50
N ILE A 414 19.19 -12.42 35.55
CA ILE A 414 18.80 -12.71 36.93
C ILE A 414 17.29 -12.51 37.10
N ALA A 415 16.74 -11.39 36.63
CA ALA A 415 15.30 -11.13 36.71
C ALA A 415 14.47 -12.26 36.04
N ARG A 416 14.92 -12.76 34.89
CA ARG A 416 14.26 -13.86 34.18
C ARG A 416 14.38 -15.21 34.88
N TRP A 417 15.58 -15.58 35.35
CA TRP A 417 15.78 -16.84 36.09
C TRP A 417 14.88 -16.92 37.33
N TYR A 418 14.63 -15.78 37.95
CA TYR A 418 13.78 -15.67 39.14
C TYR A 418 12.33 -15.27 38.84
N ASN A 419 11.97 -15.13 37.56
CA ASN A 419 10.64 -14.72 37.09
C ASN A 419 10.09 -13.44 37.78
N VAL A 420 10.94 -12.40 37.88
CA VAL A 420 10.59 -11.08 38.44
C VAL A 420 10.80 -9.98 37.40
N ASP A 421 10.11 -8.84 37.53
CA ASP A 421 10.36 -7.69 36.66
C ASP A 421 11.76 -7.12 36.94
N LEU A 422 12.49 -6.74 35.89
CA LEU A 422 13.82 -6.14 36.01
C LEU A 422 13.78 -4.85 36.86
N ARG A 423 12.70 -4.09 36.78
CA ARG A 423 12.53 -2.85 37.56
C ARG A 423 12.37 -3.14 39.05
N ASP A 424 11.66 -4.21 39.40
CA ASP A 424 11.55 -4.70 40.78
C ASP A 424 12.91 -5.13 41.32
N LEU A 425 13.63 -5.97 40.57
CA LEU A 425 14.97 -6.41 40.94
C LEU A 425 15.91 -5.22 41.16
N ARG A 426 15.82 -4.19 40.31
CA ARG A 426 16.62 -2.97 40.44
C ARG A 426 16.23 -2.15 41.65
N ALA A 427 14.93 -2.00 41.91
CA ALA A 427 14.43 -1.23 43.03
C ALA A 427 14.75 -1.90 44.38
N TRP A 428 14.59 -3.21 44.50
CA TRP A 428 14.95 -3.97 45.71
C TRP A 428 16.45 -3.90 46.04
N ASN A 429 17.29 -3.62 45.05
CA ASN A 429 18.75 -3.64 45.17
C ASN A 429 19.41 -2.28 44.94
N ASN A 430 18.64 -1.21 44.80
CA ASN A 430 19.12 0.14 44.48
C ASN A 430 20.10 0.16 43.28
N LEU A 431 19.84 -0.65 42.26
CA LEU A 431 20.72 -0.78 41.10
C LEU A 431 20.53 0.41 40.15
N ASN A 432 21.59 1.19 39.98
CA ASN A 432 21.65 2.22 38.95
C ASN A 432 21.93 1.57 37.58
N ARG A 433 20.87 1.41 36.77
CA ARG A 433 20.88 0.74 35.46
C ARG A 433 21.20 -0.76 35.60
N ASN A 434 21.98 -1.32 34.67
CA ASN A 434 22.27 -2.75 34.59
C ASN A 434 23.65 -3.13 35.17
N LEU A 435 24.30 -2.23 35.92
CA LEU A 435 25.63 -2.46 36.46
C LEU A 435 25.55 -3.32 37.73
N ILE A 436 26.20 -4.49 37.70
CA ILE A 436 26.42 -5.38 38.84
C ILE A 436 27.86 -5.88 38.83
N ARG A 437 28.38 -6.27 40.00
CA ARG A 437 29.75 -6.78 40.17
C ARG A 437 29.74 -8.24 40.56
N VAL A 438 30.69 -9.03 40.07
CA VAL A 438 30.87 -10.42 40.50
C VAL A 438 31.09 -10.46 42.03
N GLY A 439 30.41 -11.36 42.71
CA GLY A 439 30.37 -11.46 44.18
C GLY A 439 29.33 -10.57 44.85
N GLN A 440 28.68 -9.63 44.12
CA GLN A 440 27.61 -8.80 44.67
C GLN A 440 26.41 -9.67 45.06
N LYS A 441 25.85 -9.45 46.25
CA LYS A 441 24.63 -10.11 46.71
C LYS A 441 23.42 -9.26 46.33
N LEU A 442 22.44 -9.86 45.64
CA LEU A 442 21.18 -9.24 45.26
C LEU A 442 20.02 -9.88 46.02
N THR A 443 19.16 -9.04 46.57
CA THR A 443 17.89 -9.38 47.18
C THR A 443 16.83 -9.58 46.12
N ILE A 444 16.16 -10.73 46.11
CA ILE A 444 15.08 -11.03 45.18
C ILE A 444 13.88 -11.49 46.00
N TYR A 445 12.68 -10.99 45.69
CA TYR A 445 11.46 -11.44 46.32
C TYR A 445 10.69 -12.35 45.37
N VAL A 446 10.44 -13.58 45.81
CA VAL A 446 9.75 -14.63 45.03
C VAL A 446 8.58 -15.19 45.84
N PRO A 447 7.57 -15.83 45.22
CA PRO A 447 6.46 -16.44 45.96
C PRO A 447 6.94 -17.41 47.05
N GLU A 448 6.35 -17.34 48.25
CA GLU A 448 6.76 -18.15 49.42
C GLU A 448 6.70 -19.66 49.14
N ASP A 449 5.69 -20.09 48.39
CA ASP A 449 5.48 -21.49 47.97
C ASP A 449 6.58 -22.02 47.03
N LYS A 450 7.43 -21.15 46.47
CA LYS A 450 8.48 -21.51 45.51
C LYS A 450 9.89 -21.21 46.01
N LYS A 451 10.05 -20.91 47.31
CA LYS A 451 11.34 -20.56 47.92
C LYS A 451 12.46 -21.54 47.56
N ASP A 452 12.24 -22.82 47.84
CA ASP A 452 13.24 -23.88 47.65
C ASP A 452 13.64 -24.05 46.18
N HIS A 453 12.70 -23.81 45.26
CA HIS A 453 12.98 -23.84 43.82
C HIS A 453 13.98 -22.74 43.44
N TYR A 454 13.72 -21.50 43.87
CA TYR A 454 14.54 -20.36 43.51
C TYR A 454 15.90 -20.32 44.26
N GLU A 455 15.99 -20.86 45.47
CA GLU A 455 17.28 -20.95 46.19
C GLU A 455 18.28 -21.87 45.46
N ARG A 456 17.80 -22.98 44.87
CA ARG A 456 18.64 -23.89 44.08
C ARG A 456 19.25 -23.24 42.84
N ILE A 457 18.59 -22.23 42.26
CA ILE A 457 19.11 -21.51 41.09
C ILE A 457 20.45 -20.85 41.39
N ASN A 458 20.70 -20.36 42.61
CA ASN A 458 21.99 -19.74 42.95
C ASN A 458 23.17 -20.73 42.83
N LEU A 459 22.91 -22.02 43.00
CA LEU A 459 23.92 -23.09 42.95
C LEU A 459 24.21 -23.57 41.53
N LEU A 460 23.32 -23.31 40.57
CA LEU A 460 23.49 -23.75 39.18
C LEU A 460 24.64 -23.03 38.46
N SER A 461 25.17 -23.71 37.44
CA SER A 461 26.09 -23.11 36.45
C SER A 461 25.32 -22.14 35.55
N PHE A 462 26.02 -21.21 34.88
CA PHE A 462 25.38 -20.27 33.96
C PHE A 462 24.62 -20.99 32.84
N SER A 463 25.21 -22.05 32.27
CA SER A 463 24.61 -22.90 31.24
C SER A 463 23.26 -23.46 31.69
N ALA A 464 23.24 -24.10 32.86
CA ALA A 464 22.03 -24.70 33.42
C ALA A 464 20.92 -23.67 33.71
N LYS A 465 21.28 -22.43 34.06
CA LYS A 465 20.29 -21.35 34.27
C LYS A 465 19.66 -20.86 32.97
N GLN A 466 20.43 -20.81 31.88
CA GLN A 466 19.92 -20.39 30.56
C GLN A 466 19.00 -21.45 29.96
N GLU A 467 19.38 -22.73 30.07
CA GLU A 467 18.56 -23.87 29.65
C GLU A 467 17.20 -23.90 30.37
N MET A 468 17.19 -23.63 31.68
CA MET A 468 15.96 -23.56 32.50
C MET A 468 14.94 -22.54 31.97
N VAL A 469 15.38 -21.43 31.35
CA VAL A 469 14.49 -20.40 30.78
C VAL A 469 14.32 -20.51 29.26
N GLY A 470 14.73 -21.64 28.67
CA GLY A 470 14.60 -21.92 27.23
C GLY A 470 15.46 -21.03 26.33
N GLN A 471 16.58 -20.52 26.85
CA GLN A 471 17.50 -19.65 26.10
C GLN A 471 18.80 -20.39 25.74
N PRO A 472 19.35 -20.20 24.53
CA PRO A 472 20.60 -20.83 24.14
C PRO A 472 21.76 -20.27 24.99
N VAL A 473 22.59 -21.17 25.50
CA VAL A 473 23.85 -20.82 26.16
C VAL A 473 24.77 -20.22 25.09
N PRO A 474 25.38 -19.03 25.29
CA PRO A 474 26.36 -18.51 24.34
C PRO A 474 27.56 -19.46 24.29
N THR A 475 27.71 -20.20 23.20
CA THR A 475 28.81 -21.14 23.01
C THR A 475 30.09 -20.37 22.73
N ASN A 476 30.97 -20.29 23.74
CA ASN A 476 32.40 -20.26 23.48
C ASN A 476 32.88 -21.72 23.46
N ALA A 477 33.16 -22.25 22.28
CA ALA A 477 33.93 -23.47 22.12
C ALA A 477 35.01 -23.23 21.06
N ILE A 478 36.22 -22.89 21.52
CA ILE A 478 37.45 -23.25 20.82
C ILE A 478 37.76 -24.68 21.28
N ALA A 479 37.81 -25.60 20.34
CA ALA A 479 38.46 -26.88 20.52
C ALA A 479 39.97 -26.67 20.43
N SER A 480 40.71 -27.03 21.48
CA SER A 480 42.07 -27.54 21.34
C SER A 480 42.42 -28.41 22.54
N GLN A 481 42.95 -29.57 22.18
CA GLN A 481 43.30 -30.74 22.99
C GLN A 481 44.45 -30.51 23.98
N SER A 482 44.43 -31.34 25.03
CA SER A 482 45.56 -31.98 25.71
C SER A 482 46.48 -31.21 26.67
N ALA A 483 46.64 -31.85 27.83
CA ALA A 483 47.83 -31.97 28.69
C ALA A 483 47.82 -31.23 30.05
N SER A 484 47.57 -32.06 31.07
CA SER A 484 48.43 -32.28 32.25
C SER A 484 48.61 -31.19 33.31
N ALA A 485 48.34 -31.60 34.55
CA ALA A 485 48.51 -30.89 35.80
C ALA A 485 49.97 -30.53 36.12
N SER A 486 50.18 -29.40 36.81
CA SER A 486 50.83 -29.35 38.13
C SER A 486 50.96 -27.92 38.69
N ASN A 487 50.76 -27.87 40.01
CA ASN A 487 51.31 -26.97 41.03
C ASN A 487 50.91 -25.49 41.15
N ALA A 488 50.41 -25.19 42.35
CA ALA A 488 50.31 -23.88 42.96
C ALA A 488 51.68 -23.28 43.29
N SER A 489 51.79 -21.95 43.29
CA SER A 489 52.22 -21.10 44.43
C SER A 489 52.36 -19.62 44.04
N ASP A 490 51.63 -18.79 44.79
CA ASP A 490 51.93 -17.46 45.35
C ASP A 490 52.76 -16.35 44.66
N ASN A 491 52.22 -15.15 44.90
CA ASN A 491 52.83 -13.83 45.16
C ASN A 491 53.02 -12.77 44.05
N THR A 492 52.54 -11.59 44.46
CA THR A 492 52.36 -10.25 43.85
C THR A 492 53.71 -9.52 43.61
N PRO A 493 53.76 -8.24 43.18
CA PRO A 493 53.15 -7.52 42.04
C PRO A 493 54.23 -6.91 41.09
N SER A 494 53.81 -6.50 39.87
CA SER A 494 54.18 -5.21 39.20
C SER A 494 54.56 -5.30 37.72
N GLN A 495 54.15 -4.23 37.02
CA GLN A 495 54.71 -3.62 35.80
C GLN A 495 54.35 -4.18 34.40
N SER A 496 53.49 -3.38 33.74
CA SER A 496 53.56 -2.91 32.35
C SER A 496 54.10 -3.85 31.26
N GLN A 497 53.21 -4.28 30.38
CA GLN A 497 53.55 -4.49 28.97
C GLN A 497 52.54 -3.81 28.03
N GLU A 498 53.10 -2.99 27.14
CA GLU A 498 52.47 -2.41 25.97
C GLU A 498 51.98 -3.54 25.05
N GLY A 499 50.66 -3.67 24.91
CA GLY A 499 50.07 -4.54 23.90
C GLY A 499 49.85 -3.74 22.64
N GLU A 500 50.46 -4.20 21.55
CA GLU A 500 50.37 -3.65 20.20
C GLU A 500 48.89 -3.42 19.80
N PHE A 501 48.58 -2.23 19.28
CA PHE A 501 47.22 -1.87 18.90
C PHE A 501 46.99 -2.21 17.43
N GLU A 502 45.91 -2.93 17.14
CA GLU A 502 45.42 -3.15 15.78
C GLU A 502 44.43 -2.04 15.40
N TYR A 503 44.30 -1.71 14.10
CA TYR A 503 43.37 -0.70 13.62
C TYR A 503 42.34 -1.28 12.65
N TYR A 504 41.06 -1.11 12.96
CA TYR A 504 39.95 -1.53 12.11
C TYR A 504 39.29 -0.33 11.42
N THR A 505 39.07 -0.39 10.11
CA THR A 505 38.34 0.65 9.37
C THR A 505 36.88 0.26 9.20
N VAL A 506 35.97 1.08 9.73
CA VAL A 506 34.51 0.84 9.71
C VAL A 506 34.00 0.76 8.27
N LYS A 507 33.33 -0.34 7.91
CA LYS A 507 32.72 -0.55 6.59
C LYS A 507 31.22 -0.26 6.62
N ASN A 508 30.61 -0.10 5.45
CA ASN A 508 29.17 0.09 5.33
C ASN A 508 28.43 -1.12 5.94
N GLY A 509 27.56 -0.87 6.92
CA GLY A 509 26.83 -1.89 7.68
C GLY A 509 27.49 -2.36 8.99
N ASP A 510 28.72 -1.93 9.30
CA ASP A 510 29.36 -2.27 10.57
C ASP A 510 28.76 -1.49 11.76
N ASN A 511 28.72 -2.15 12.93
CA ASN A 511 28.48 -1.51 14.22
C ASN A 511 29.51 -2.02 15.25
N LEU A 512 29.63 -1.37 16.40
CA LEU A 512 30.67 -1.74 17.39
C LEU A 512 30.55 -3.20 17.87
N TRP A 513 29.35 -3.78 17.83
CA TRP A 513 29.14 -5.19 18.13
C TRP A 513 29.69 -6.10 17.03
N SER A 514 29.38 -5.83 15.76
CA SER A 514 29.90 -6.63 14.64
C SER A 514 31.42 -6.52 14.50
N ILE A 515 32.01 -5.40 14.92
CA ILE A 515 33.46 -5.20 14.96
C ILE A 515 34.08 -5.96 16.14
N ALA A 516 33.50 -5.85 17.34
CA ALA A 516 33.99 -6.58 18.52
C ALA A 516 33.99 -8.09 18.32
N GLN A 517 33.01 -8.64 17.61
CA GLN A 517 32.96 -10.07 17.25
C GLN A 517 34.15 -10.56 16.42
N LYS A 518 34.85 -9.66 15.72
CA LYS A 518 36.04 -10.02 14.92
C LYS A 518 37.30 -10.15 15.78
N TYR A 519 37.25 -9.71 17.04
CA TYR A 519 38.39 -9.64 17.94
C TYR A 519 38.10 -10.39 19.24
N PRO A 520 38.65 -11.61 19.41
CA PRO A 520 38.47 -12.39 20.63
C PRO A 520 38.81 -11.59 21.90
N GLY A 521 37.95 -11.67 22.91
CA GLY A 521 38.17 -11.00 24.20
C GLY A 521 37.95 -9.49 24.23
N ILE A 522 37.54 -8.87 23.12
CA ILE A 522 37.23 -7.44 23.04
C ILE A 522 35.74 -7.18 23.05
N SER A 523 35.29 -6.31 23.95
CA SER A 523 33.90 -5.89 24.04
C SER A 523 33.66 -4.54 23.37
N ASN A 524 32.39 -4.23 23.06
CA ASN A 524 31.99 -2.93 22.54
C ASN A 524 32.48 -1.77 23.44
N SER A 525 32.42 -1.96 24.76
CA SER A 525 32.86 -0.95 25.73
C SER A 525 34.38 -0.78 25.74
N ASP A 526 35.15 -1.84 25.47
CA ASP A 526 36.60 -1.74 25.30
C ASP A 526 36.96 -0.91 24.06
N ILE A 527 36.29 -1.16 22.92
CA ILE A 527 36.48 -0.37 21.70
C ILE A 527 36.09 1.09 21.92
N MET A 528 34.96 1.36 22.59
CA MET A 528 34.54 2.72 22.91
C MET A 528 35.54 3.46 23.79
N ARG A 529 36.05 2.79 24.84
CA ARG A 529 37.04 3.35 25.76
C ARG A 529 38.37 3.65 25.07
N LEU A 530 38.83 2.75 24.19
CA LEU A 530 40.08 2.91 23.45
C LEU A 530 40.02 4.03 22.39
N ASN A 531 38.82 4.37 21.92
CA ASN A 531 38.59 5.35 20.84
C ASN A 531 37.86 6.62 21.30
N ASN A 532 37.70 6.82 22.60
CA ASN A 532 36.97 7.95 23.19
C ASN A 532 35.55 8.16 22.60
N ILE A 533 34.85 7.07 22.27
CA ILE A 533 33.50 7.12 21.71
C ILE A 533 32.49 7.14 22.84
N SER A 534 31.81 8.27 23.05
CA SER A 534 30.74 8.42 24.05
C SER A 534 29.35 8.06 23.50
N ASN A 535 29.15 8.13 22.18
CA ASN A 535 27.89 7.81 21.51
C ASN A 535 28.13 6.96 20.26
N VAL A 536 27.61 5.73 20.27
CA VAL A 536 27.76 4.74 19.20
C VAL A 536 27.11 5.18 17.89
N ARG A 537 26.11 6.09 17.94
CA ARG A 537 25.44 6.64 16.74
C ARG A 537 26.34 7.55 15.91
N ASN A 538 27.48 7.98 16.45
CA ASN A 538 28.43 8.85 15.76
C ASN A 538 29.50 8.07 14.98
N LEU A 539 29.42 6.73 14.93
CA LEU A 539 30.34 5.89 14.18
C LEU A 539 30.14 6.12 12.67
N LYS A 540 31.19 6.54 11.96
CA LYS A 540 31.14 6.82 10.52
C LYS A 540 31.82 5.73 9.71
N VAL A 541 31.25 5.40 8.56
CA VAL A 541 31.93 4.56 7.55
C VAL A 541 33.25 5.22 7.15
N GLY A 542 34.33 4.46 7.13
CA GLY A 542 35.70 4.94 6.90
C GLY A 542 36.46 5.37 8.16
N GLN A 543 35.82 5.45 9.32
CA GLN A 543 36.48 5.76 10.60
C GLN A 543 37.44 4.62 11.00
N LYS A 544 38.66 4.96 11.41
CA LYS A 544 39.62 3.99 11.97
C LYS A 544 39.46 3.89 13.48
N LEU A 545 39.32 2.66 13.97
CA LEU A 545 39.20 2.32 15.39
C LEU A 545 40.43 1.58 15.87
N LYS A 546 40.98 2.01 17.00
CA LYS A 546 42.04 1.38 17.77
C LYS A 546 41.47 0.21 18.56
N ILE A 547 41.98 -0.98 18.30
CA ILE A 547 41.60 -2.24 18.93
C ILE A 547 42.82 -2.77 19.68
N ARG A 548 42.62 -3.29 20.88
CA ARG A 548 43.69 -3.97 21.63
C ARG A 548 43.28 -5.42 21.86
N PRO A 549 43.57 -6.34 20.93
CA PRO A 549 43.24 -7.74 21.13
C PRO A 549 43.79 -8.23 22.47
N LYS A 550 42.99 -8.96 23.25
CA LYS A 550 43.49 -9.63 24.45
C LYS A 550 43.96 -11.00 23.99
N SER A 551 45.26 -11.26 24.10
CA SER A 551 45.88 -12.56 23.86
C SER A 551 45.23 -13.65 24.70
#